data_AF-L7FAS1-F1
#
_entry.id   AF-L7FAS1-F1
#
_cell.length_a   1.000
_cell.length_b   1.000
_cell.length_c   1.000
_cell.angle_alpha   90.00
_cell.angle_beta   90.00
_cell.angle_gamma   90.00
#
_symmetry.space_group_name_H-M   'P 1'
#
loop_
_entity.id
_entity.type
_entity.pdbx_description
1 polymer ?
#
loop_
_entity_poly.entity_id
_entity_poly.type
_entity_poly.pdbx_seq_one_letter_code
_entity_poly.pdbx_strand_id
1 'polypeptide(L)'
;MTEHLAQQVPYHQTSLPGLPPEHAPAVHAYADAFCTKSRDATDLAAQVLARGSRQHGPALRTALLADVRRTADSWLRDGRHGLLRPEFRDWSKRAADTFGPVDTLRRVEHSSVLLAAFEQLPDQQRAALWLCLAEPEETASAARTLNTTEEFALSLAQTARGRLVDTFLRVRADRTADPQCLRYGGMLGAIARGTHREAPADLRHHLDTCRFCARDLRLLRTLAVGGAEDVRRLVVDQVLVWGGAAYRKARSGDRGPTGEPGTPTAPPGAPSAPSEDGGLKPDGRRRRHPVLTVAVTVAVTAALTTGALRLLAGSDSAEGAERPRSTASASIAPSSVAAATSDTITLKSVSTGRCVTGPAGDASPGSGPSAADPVLAACDSGETQKWRVVPLTGGAVALVNVASEFCLDIAGYRVAGDGMQQRPCAYVQGSAAPFPEDQAFLPKAVAGDSFVLVCQDNPEIALGVRAGKLSMRTTTLTGKPVRFALDDGAANALGLGPGL
;
A
#
# COMPACT_ATOMS: atom_id res chain seq x y z
N MET A 1 10.21 -7.17 62.74
CA MET A 1 10.26 -5.90 61.99
C MET A 1 11.46 -5.95 61.07
N THR A 2 11.23 -6.33 59.83
CA THR A 2 12.11 -6.01 58.69
C THR A 2 11.31 -6.33 57.43
N GLU A 3 10.78 -5.28 56.82
CA GLU A 3 10.07 -5.30 55.54
C GLU A 3 11.05 -5.70 54.43
N HIS A 4 10.76 -6.78 53.70
CA HIS A 4 11.37 -7.04 52.40
C HIS A 4 10.46 -6.46 51.31
N LEU A 5 10.75 -5.21 50.95
CA LEU A 5 10.25 -4.58 49.72
C LEU A 5 10.84 -5.33 48.52
N ALA A 6 10.02 -6.15 47.88
CA ALA A 6 10.33 -6.73 46.57
C ALA A 6 10.39 -5.60 45.54
N GLN A 7 11.61 -5.23 45.14
CA GLN A 7 11.85 -4.31 44.03
C GLN A 7 11.26 -4.90 42.75
N GLN A 8 10.22 -4.24 42.26
CA GLN A 8 9.69 -4.45 40.91
C GLN A 8 10.77 -4.08 39.90
N VAL A 9 11.33 -5.09 39.25
CA VAL A 9 12.18 -4.94 38.07
C VAL A 9 11.33 -4.25 36.99
N PRO A 10 11.75 -3.09 36.46
CA PRO A 10 11.06 -2.48 35.33
C PRO A 10 11.10 -3.47 34.17
N TYR A 11 9.94 -3.92 33.71
CA TYR A 11 9.82 -4.66 32.48
C TYR A 11 10.48 -3.86 31.37
N HIS A 12 11.62 -4.34 30.86
CA HIS A 12 12.13 -3.92 29.58
C HIS A 12 11.04 -4.24 28.55
N GLN A 13 10.37 -3.21 28.04
CA GLN A 13 9.65 -3.32 26.78
C GLN A 13 10.64 -3.86 25.76
N THR A 14 10.38 -5.07 25.27
CA THR A 14 11.10 -5.62 24.13
C THR A 14 10.91 -4.64 22.97
N SER A 15 11.99 -3.97 22.57
CA SER A 15 11.98 -3.06 21.42
C SER A 15 11.39 -3.80 20.23
N LEU A 16 10.30 -3.25 19.67
CA LEU A 16 9.86 -3.58 18.31
C LEU A 16 11.10 -3.56 17.40
N PRO A 17 11.26 -4.50 16.45
CA PRO A 17 12.31 -4.39 15.44
C PRO A 17 12.20 -3.00 14.81
N GLY A 18 13.18 -2.14 15.08
CA GLY A 18 13.16 -0.76 14.61
C GLY A 18 13.11 -0.77 13.09
N LEU A 19 12.13 -0.08 12.52
CA LEU A 19 12.10 0.15 11.08
C LEU A 19 13.44 0.81 10.67
N PRO A 20 14.10 0.34 9.62
CA PRO A 20 15.41 0.88 9.25
C PRO A 20 15.37 2.40 9.02
N PRO A 21 16.30 3.18 9.60
CA PRO A 21 16.26 4.65 9.62
C PRO A 21 16.28 5.26 8.22
N GLU A 22 16.77 4.53 7.20
CA GLU A 22 16.81 4.97 5.81
C GLU A 22 15.43 5.22 5.20
N HIS A 23 14.34 4.66 5.75
CA HIS A 23 13.00 4.90 5.21
C HIS A 23 12.35 6.17 5.76
N ALA A 24 12.79 6.67 6.92
CA ALA A 24 12.15 7.80 7.59
C ALA A 24 12.11 9.08 6.74
N PRO A 25 13.18 9.51 6.05
CA PRO A 25 13.14 10.74 5.25
C PRO A 25 12.07 10.72 4.16
N ALA A 26 11.88 9.58 3.49
CA ALA A 26 10.85 9.45 2.45
C ALA A 26 9.43 9.48 3.05
N VAL A 27 9.23 8.84 4.20
CA VAL A 27 7.95 8.87 4.91
C VAL A 27 7.59 10.30 5.33
N HIS A 28 8.55 11.05 5.90
CA HIS A 28 8.36 12.47 6.24
C HIS A 28 8.07 13.33 5.01
N ALA A 29 8.87 13.20 3.95
CA ALA A 29 8.68 13.96 2.71
C ALA A 29 7.29 13.74 2.10
N TYR A 30 6.74 12.53 2.22
CA TYR A 30 5.39 12.27 1.73
C TYR A 30 4.31 12.77 2.70
N ALA A 31 4.51 12.67 4.01
CA ALA A 31 3.61 13.24 5.00
C ALA A 31 3.47 14.77 4.86
N ASP A 32 4.56 15.49 4.52
CA ASP A 32 4.55 16.93 4.25
C ASP A 32 3.64 17.33 3.07
N ALA A 33 3.42 16.41 2.12
CA ALA A 33 2.48 16.63 1.05
C ALA A 33 1.05 16.77 1.59
N PHE A 34 0.68 16.10 2.68
CA PHE A 34 -0.69 16.07 3.21
C PHE A 34 -0.98 17.15 4.24
N CYS A 35 0.02 17.57 5.03
CA CYS A 35 -0.19 18.44 6.18
C CYS A 35 0.22 19.89 5.88
N THR A 36 -0.50 20.85 6.48
CA THR A 36 -0.19 22.28 6.32
C THR A 36 1.00 22.69 7.20
N LYS A 37 1.04 22.18 8.44
CA LYS A 37 2.11 22.44 9.41
C LYS A 37 3.08 21.25 9.43
N SER A 38 4.38 21.55 9.52
CA SER A 38 5.42 20.52 9.60
C SER A 38 5.24 19.60 10.81
N ARG A 39 4.82 20.12 11.97
CA ARG A 39 4.55 19.29 13.15
C ARG A 39 3.48 18.21 12.89
N ASP A 40 2.39 18.58 12.21
CA ASP A 40 1.32 17.62 11.90
C ASP A 40 1.81 16.57 10.89
N ALA A 41 2.71 16.94 9.96
CA ALA A 41 3.38 16.00 9.06
C ALA A 41 4.30 15.04 9.82
N THR A 42 5.08 15.54 10.79
CA THR A 42 5.91 14.73 11.68
C THR A 42 5.07 13.75 12.47
N ASP A 43 3.93 14.17 13.02
CA ASP A 43 3.02 13.31 13.78
C ASP A 43 2.41 12.20 12.88
N LEU A 44 2.06 12.53 11.64
CA LEU A 44 1.56 11.56 10.66
C LEU A 44 2.65 10.53 10.31
N ALA A 45 3.86 11.00 10.00
CA ALA A 45 5.00 10.13 9.70
C ALA A 45 5.37 9.24 10.89
N ALA A 46 5.46 9.80 12.10
CA ALA A 46 5.74 9.07 13.32
C ALA A 46 4.68 7.99 13.59
N GLN A 47 3.40 8.29 13.33
CA GLN A 47 2.33 7.31 13.45
C GLN A 47 2.51 6.12 12.49
N VAL A 48 2.97 6.35 11.27
CA VAL A 48 3.27 5.28 10.29
C VAL A 48 4.50 4.49 10.71
N LEU A 49 5.60 5.17 11.04
CA LEU A 49 6.86 4.54 11.42
C LEU A 49 6.72 3.69 12.69
N ALA A 50 6.00 4.19 13.70
CA ALA A 50 5.75 3.46 14.94
C ALA A 50 4.82 2.25 14.74
N ARG A 51 3.90 2.32 13.77
CA ARG A 51 3.05 1.17 13.40
C ARG A 51 3.85 0.10 12.65
N GLY A 52 4.86 0.51 11.88
CA GLY A 52 5.59 -0.35 10.95
C GLY A 52 4.74 -0.75 9.73
N SER A 53 5.35 -1.46 8.79
CA SER A 53 4.67 -2.06 7.64
C SER A 53 4.53 -3.56 7.84
N ARG A 54 3.44 -4.12 7.34
CA ARG A 54 3.26 -5.59 7.26
C ARG A 54 4.08 -6.22 6.14
N GLN A 55 4.30 -5.46 5.08
CA GLN A 55 5.18 -5.87 4.00
C GLN A 55 6.62 -5.68 4.50
N HIS A 56 7.39 -6.74 4.40
CA HIS A 56 8.82 -6.75 4.69
C HIS A 56 9.59 -6.92 3.37
N GLY A 57 10.90 -6.73 3.41
CA GLY A 57 11.77 -6.95 2.25
C GLY A 57 11.98 -5.72 1.38
N PRO A 58 12.52 -5.89 0.17
CA PRO A 58 13.07 -4.80 -0.63
C PRO A 58 12.09 -3.66 -0.95
N ALA A 59 10.80 -3.98 -1.09
CA ALA A 59 9.77 -3.01 -1.47
C ALA A 59 9.20 -2.18 -0.29
N LEU A 60 9.76 -2.34 0.93
CA LEU A 60 9.29 -1.71 2.16
C LEU A 60 9.07 -0.20 2.03
N ARG A 61 9.95 0.52 1.30
CA ARG A 61 9.80 1.96 1.03
C ARG A 61 8.43 2.30 0.45
N THR A 62 7.97 1.57 -0.56
CA THR A 62 6.67 1.84 -1.20
C THR A 62 5.47 1.45 -0.34
N ALA A 63 5.60 0.40 0.47
CA ALA A 63 4.56 0.00 1.42
C ALA A 63 4.33 1.09 2.48
N LEU A 64 5.40 1.65 3.05
CA LEU A 64 5.30 2.74 4.02
C LEU A 64 4.67 4.00 3.41
N LEU A 65 4.99 4.33 2.16
CA LEU A 65 4.37 5.46 1.47
C LEU A 65 2.88 5.23 1.22
N ALA A 66 2.46 4.00 0.88
CA ALA A 66 1.05 3.66 0.84
C ALA A 66 0.38 3.83 2.22
N ASP A 67 1.06 3.47 3.31
CA ASP A 67 0.53 3.63 4.67
C ASP A 67 0.44 5.10 5.12
N VAL A 68 1.31 5.99 4.61
CA VAL A 68 1.19 7.45 4.78
C VAL A 68 -0.13 7.94 4.19
N ARG A 69 -0.43 7.65 2.92
CA ARG A 69 -1.68 8.12 2.29
C ARG A 69 -2.94 7.52 2.94
N ARG A 70 -2.88 6.25 3.38
CA ARG A 70 -4.00 5.60 4.08
C ARG A 70 -4.22 6.19 5.47
N THR A 71 -3.15 6.54 6.16
CA THR A 71 -3.22 7.24 7.45
C THR A 71 -3.75 8.67 7.25
N ALA A 72 -3.35 9.38 6.19
CA ALA A 72 -3.93 10.68 5.86
C ALA A 72 -5.42 10.59 5.54
N ASP A 73 -5.86 9.56 4.80
CA ASP A 73 -7.29 9.33 4.52
C ASP A 73 -8.10 9.06 5.80
N SER A 74 -7.55 8.29 6.74
CA SER A 74 -8.26 8.03 8.01
C SER A 74 -8.45 9.29 8.85
N TRP A 75 -7.52 10.26 8.77
CA TRP A 75 -7.65 11.57 9.44
C TRP A 75 -8.83 12.40 8.89
N LEU A 76 -9.29 12.13 7.66
CA LEU A 76 -10.49 12.78 7.13
C LEU A 76 -11.76 12.40 7.91
N ARG A 77 -11.78 11.22 8.55
CA ARG A 77 -12.96 10.65 9.22
C ARG A 77 -12.93 10.79 10.74
N ASP A 78 -11.76 11.00 11.36
CA ASP A 78 -11.60 10.94 12.82
C ASP A 78 -11.48 12.31 13.52
N GLY A 79 -11.92 13.38 12.86
CA GLY A 79 -11.89 14.74 13.39
C GLY A 79 -10.59 15.50 13.14
N ARG A 80 -9.55 14.84 12.62
CA ARG A 80 -8.26 15.49 12.28
C ARG A 80 -8.19 16.09 10.87
N HIS A 81 -9.30 16.10 10.13
CA HIS A 81 -9.36 16.63 8.77
C HIS A 81 -8.86 18.08 8.67
N GLY A 82 -8.99 18.88 9.74
CA GLY A 82 -8.47 20.25 9.82
C GLY A 82 -6.94 20.37 9.72
N LEU A 83 -6.19 19.34 10.09
CA LEU A 83 -4.72 19.29 10.02
C LEU A 83 -4.21 19.07 8.59
N LEU A 84 -5.06 18.47 7.74
CA LEU A 84 -4.75 18.18 6.35
C LEU A 84 -4.88 19.44 5.49
N ARG A 85 -4.14 19.47 4.39
CA ARG A 85 -4.19 20.54 3.39
C ARG A 85 -5.56 20.61 2.71
N PRO A 86 -6.07 21.82 2.39
CA PRO A 86 -7.31 21.99 1.65
C PRO A 86 -7.36 21.20 0.34
N GLU A 87 -6.25 21.15 -0.40
CA GLU A 87 -6.17 20.50 -1.71
C GLU A 87 -6.38 18.98 -1.61
N PHE A 88 -5.92 18.35 -0.53
CA PHE A 88 -6.15 16.93 -0.29
C PHE A 88 -7.61 16.67 0.09
N ARG A 89 -8.20 17.53 0.94
CA ARG A 89 -9.63 17.43 1.30
C ARG A 89 -10.52 17.58 0.07
N ASP A 90 -10.23 18.55 -0.80
CA ASP A 90 -11.02 18.79 -2.01
C ASP A 90 -10.82 17.70 -3.05
N TRP A 91 -9.60 17.15 -3.16
CA TRP A 91 -9.36 15.96 -3.94
C TRP A 91 -10.18 14.77 -3.45
N SER A 92 -10.22 14.53 -2.13
CA SER A 92 -10.99 13.44 -1.54
C SER A 92 -12.49 13.60 -1.78
N LYS A 93 -13.04 14.83 -1.67
CA LYS A 93 -14.44 15.11 -2.03
C LYS A 93 -14.75 14.78 -3.49
N ARG A 94 -13.93 15.24 -4.44
CA ARG A 94 -14.13 14.91 -5.86
C ARG A 94 -13.99 13.41 -6.15
N ALA A 95 -13.09 12.74 -5.43
CA ALA A 95 -12.96 11.30 -5.50
C ALA A 95 -14.22 10.61 -4.97
N ALA A 96 -14.79 11.09 -3.86
CA ALA A 96 -16.05 10.58 -3.32
C ALA A 96 -17.24 10.79 -4.29
N ASP A 97 -17.28 11.92 -5.01
CA ASP A 97 -18.30 12.15 -6.05
C ASP A 97 -18.19 11.13 -7.20
N THR A 98 -16.98 10.66 -7.50
CA THR A 98 -16.71 9.74 -8.63
C THR A 98 -16.82 8.27 -8.23
N PHE A 99 -16.28 7.91 -7.06
CA PHE A 99 -16.11 6.54 -6.59
C PHE A 99 -17.07 6.18 -5.44
N GLY A 100 -17.81 7.15 -4.91
CA GLY A 100 -18.63 7.02 -3.72
C GLY A 100 -17.89 7.39 -2.44
N PRO A 101 -18.59 7.85 -1.39
CA PRO A 101 -17.99 8.37 -0.15
C PRO A 101 -17.32 7.30 0.73
N VAL A 102 -17.76 6.05 0.60
CA VAL A 102 -17.24 4.92 1.37
C VAL A 102 -16.04 4.30 0.68
N ASP A 103 -14.98 4.02 1.43
CA ASP A 103 -13.71 3.47 0.93
C ASP A 103 -13.14 4.24 -0.27
N THR A 104 -13.38 5.56 -0.29
CA THR A 104 -13.03 6.45 -1.42
C THR A 104 -11.60 6.22 -1.89
N LEU A 105 -10.60 6.35 -1.00
CA LEU A 105 -9.19 6.15 -1.35
C LEU A 105 -8.94 4.75 -1.91
N ARG A 106 -9.50 3.72 -1.29
CA ARG A 106 -9.28 2.34 -1.71
C ARG A 106 -9.89 2.03 -3.07
N ARG A 107 -11.05 2.62 -3.40
CA ARG A 107 -11.63 2.53 -4.75
C ARG A 107 -10.81 3.30 -5.76
N VAL A 108 -10.25 4.45 -5.40
CA VAL A 108 -9.30 5.18 -6.24
C VAL A 108 -8.07 4.31 -6.53
N GLU A 109 -7.43 3.74 -5.50
CA GLU A 109 -6.30 2.82 -5.65
C GLU A 109 -6.65 1.63 -6.53
N HIS A 110 -7.79 0.97 -6.27
CA HIS A 110 -8.26 -0.17 -7.04
C HIS A 110 -8.52 0.20 -8.51
N SER A 111 -9.04 1.40 -8.78
CA SER A 111 -9.28 1.88 -10.16
C SER A 111 -8.01 2.17 -10.95
N SER A 112 -6.86 2.33 -10.28
CA SER A 112 -5.58 2.59 -10.92
C SER A 112 -4.97 1.30 -11.47
N VAL A 113 -5.01 1.15 -12.80
CA VAL A 113 -4.38 0.02 -13.51
C VAL A 113 -2.86 0.04 -13.31
N LEU A 114 -2.22 1.21 -13.30
CA LEU A 114 -0.77 1.31 -13.13
C LEU A 114 -0.34 0.95 -11.71
N LEU A 115 -1.03 1.43 -10.67
CA LEU A 115 -0.74 1.04 -9.29
C LEU A 115 -0.91 -0.46 -9.10
N ALA A 116 -2.02 -1.03 -9.58
CA ALA A 116 -2.26 -2.47 -9.51
C ALA A 116 -1.19 -3.27 -10.27
N ALA A 117 -0.75 -2.79 -11.43
CA ALA A 117 0.31 -3.42 -12.19
C ALA A 117 1.67 -3.33 -11.48
N PHE A 118 1.95 -2.20 -10.83
CA PHE A 118 3.14 -2.01 -10.01
C PHE A 118 3.14 -2.99 -8.82
N GLU A 119 2.01 -3.13 -8.12
CA GLU A 119 1.86 -4.04 -6.97
C GLU A 119 1.96 -5.52 -7.35
N GLN A 120 1.67 -5.90 -8.60
CA GLN A 120 1.87 -7.27 -9.10
C GLN A 120 3.32 -7.62 -9.46
N LEU A 121 4.24 -6.65 -9.46
CA LEU A 121 5.66 -6.94 -9.69
C LEU A 121 6.28 -7.60 -8.44
N PRO A 122 7.26 -8.51 -8.62
CA PRO A 122 8.08 -9.02 -7.52
C PRO A 122 8.73 -7.89 -6.70
N ASP A 123 8.89 -8.11 -5.39
CA ASP A 123 9.40 -7.09 -4.45
C ASP A 123 10.73 -6.47 -4.86
N GLN A 124 11.67 -7.27 -5.36
CA GLN A 124 12.95 -6.76 -5.86
C GLN A 124 12.78 -5.82 -7.06
N GLN A 125 11.84 -6.11 -7.96
CA GLN A 125 11.54 -5.27 -9.12
C GLN A 125 10.84 -3.97 -8.72
N ARG A 126 9.89 -4.04 -7.77
CA ARG A 126 9.25 -2.84 -7.20
C ARG A 126 10.28 -1.93 -6.53
N ALA A 127 11.18 -2.51 -5.75
CA ALA A 127 12.25 -1.80 -5.07
C ALA A 127 13.22 -1.13 -6.05
N ALA A 128 13.71 -1.86 -7.06
CA ALA A 128 14.59 -1.32 -8.10
C ALA A 128 13.92 -0.18 -8.88
N LEU A 129 12.67 -0.39 -9.32
CA LEU A 129 11.92 0.63 -10.06
C LEU A 129 11.74 1.90 -9.21
N TRP A 130 11.35 1.76 -7.95
CA TRP A 130 11.16 2.90 -7.06
C TRP A 130 12.48 3.62 -6.74
N LEU A 131 13.47 2.90 -6.20
CA LEU A 131 14.71 3.50 -5.71
C LEU A 131 15.66 3.97 -6.83
N CYS A 132 15.51 3.51 -8.07
CA CYS A 132 16.34 3.97 -9.19
C CYS A 132 15.60 4.93 -10.14
N LEU A 133 14.27 4.78 -10.34
CA LEU A 133 13.53 5.61 -11.30
C LEU A 133 12.61 6.65 -10.65
N ALA A 134 12.03 6.35 -9.48
CA ALA A 134 11.19 7.32 -8.75
C ALA A 134 12.02 8.24 -7.86
N GLU A 135 13.06 7.69 -7.21
CA GLU A 135 14.00 8.37 -6.33
C GLU A 135 15.45 8.18 -6.83
N PRO A 136 15.85 8.69 -8.01
CA PRO A 136 17.16 8.39 -8.61
C PRO A 136 18.37 8.69 -7.71
N GLU A 137 18.22 9.62 -6.76
CA GLU A 137 19.20 9.95 -5.72
C GLU A 137 19.45 8.78 -4.72
N GLU A 138 18.65 7.72 -4.76
CA GLU A 138 18.69 6.54 -3.91
C GLU A 138 19.22 5.28 -4.62
N THR A 139 19.85 5.40 -5.80
CA THR A 139 20.42 4.25 -6.53
C THR A 139 21.42 3.44 -5.68
N ALA A 140 22.26 4.12 -4.89
CA ALA A 140 23.14 3.48 -3.91
C ALA A 140 22.38 2.71 -2.81
N SER A 141 21.21 3.22 -2.40
CA SER A 141 20.35 2.49 -1.46
C SER A 141 19.71 1.27 -2.12
N ALA A 142 19.32 1.37 -3.40
CA ALA A 142 18.81 0.24 -4.17
C ALA A 142 19.83 -0.91 -4.21
N ALA A 143 21.09 -0.59 -4.51
CA ALA A 143 22.19 -1.55 -4.53
C ALA A 143 22.33 -2.32 -3.20
N ARG A 144 22.31 -1.60 -2.07
CA ARG A 144 22.34 -2.21 -0.73
C ARG A 144 21.12 -3.07 -0.45
N THR A 145 19.92 -2.55 -0.66
CA THR A 145 18.66 -3.25 -0.40
C THR A 145 18.51 -4.53 -1.25
N LEU A 146 19.06 -4.51 -2.46
CA LEU A 146 19.01 -5.64 -3.42
C LEU A 146 20.24 -6.54 -3.35
N ASN A 147 21.22 -6.24 -2.48
CA ASN A 147 22.50 -6.93 -2.38
C ASN A 147 23.23 -7.08 -3.73
N THR A 148 23.38 -5.96 -4.44
CA THR A 148 23.96 -5.91 -5.79
C THR A 148 24.72 -4.61 -6.05
N THR A 149 25.23 -4.40 -7.26
CA THR A 149 25.90 -3.14 -7.67
C THR A 149 24.88 -2.09 -8.12
N GLU A 150 25.26 -0.81 -8.12
CA GLU A 150 24.39 0.27 -8.63
C GLU A 150 24.03 0.08 -10.11
N GLU A 151 24.98 -0.37 -10.92
CA GLU A 151 24.77 -0.68 -12.33
C GLU A 151 23.72 -1.79 -12.52
N PHE A 152 23.82 -2.87 -11.73
CA PHE A 152 22.86 -3.96 -11.81
C PHE A 152 21.50 -3.57 -11.25
N ALA A 153 21.45 -2.76 -10.19
CA ALA A 153 20.19 -2.22 -9.66
C ALA A 153 19.47 -1.35 -10.70
N LEU A 154 20.20 -0.51 -11.44
CA LEU A 154 19.65 0.28 -12.54
C LEU A 154 19.18 -0.59 -13.72
N SER A 155 19.96 -1.62 -14.09
CA SER A 155 19.58 -2.59 -15.11
C SER A 155 18.30 -3.35 -14.74
N LEU A 156 18.20 -3.78 -13.48
CA LEU A 156 17.00 -4.40 -12.93
C LEU A 156 15.80 -3.44 -12.96
N ALA A 157 16.01 -2.16 -12.65
CA ALA A 157 14.95 -1.14 -12.70
C ALA A 157 14.43 -0.91 -14.13
N GLN A 158 15.31 -0.89 -15.14
CA GLN A 158 14.87 -0.79 -16.55
C GLN A 158 14.16 -2.07 -17.01
N THR A 159 14.61 -3.24 -16.56
CA THR A 159 13.91 -4.51 -16.81
C THR A 159 12.52 -4.51 -16.17
N ALA A 160 12.42 -4.06 -14.91
CA ALA A 160 11.16 -3.92 -14.17
C ALA A 160 10.21 -2.94 -14.86
N ARG A 161 10.73 -1.83 -15.42
CA ARG A 161 9.95 -0.88 -16.23
C ARG A 161 9.32 -1.56 -17.45
N GLY A 162 10.06 -2.42 -18.17
CA GLY A 162 9.51 -3.23 -19.27
C GLY A 162 8.43 -4.21 -18.78
N ARG A 163 8.69 -4.90 -17.66
CA ARG A 163 7.70 -5.81 -17.03
C ARG A 163 6.44 -5.09 -16.54
N LEU A 164 6.56 -3.82 -16.13
CA LEU A 164 5.42 -2.99 -15.73
C LEU A 164 4.48 -2.73 -16.92
N VAL A 165 5.02 -2.51 -18.13
CA VAL A 165 4.21 -2.35 -19.35
C VAL A 165 3.39 -3.61 -19.63
N ASP A 166 4.01 -4.79 -19.60
CA ASP A 166 3.32 -6.05 -19.87
C ASP A 166 2.28 -6.37 -18.78
N THR A 167 2.62 -6.09 -17.52
CA THR A 167 1.70 -6.27 -16.39
C THR A 167 0.54 -5.28 -16.43
N PHE A 168 0.77 -4.04 -16.85
CA PHE A 168 -0.29 -3.06 -17.09
C PHE A 168 -1.30 -3.56 -18.13
N LEU A 169 -0.81 -4.09 -19.27
CA LEU A 169 -1.68 -4.61 -20.32
C LEU A 169 -2.53 -5.81 -19.85
N ARG A 170 -1.95 -6.68 -19.00
CA ARG A 170 -2.66 -7.81 -18.40
C ARG A 170 -3.75 -7.35 -17.43
N VAL A 171 -3.39 -6.52 -16.44
CA VAL A 171 -4.34 -5.96 -15.46
C VAL A 171 -5.47 -5.20 -16.15
N ARG A 172 -5.13 -4.46 -17.22
CA ARG A 172 -6.11 -3.81 -18.06
C ARG A 172 -7.09 -4.80 -18.68
N ALA A 173 -6.59 -5.87 -19.30
CA ALA A 173 -7.44 -6.87 -19.94
C ALA A 173 -8.39 -7.51 -18.91
N ASP A 174 -7.90 -7.81 -17.71
CA ASP A 174 -8.70 -8.42 -16.65
C ASP A 174 -9.82 -7.49 -16.12
N ARG A 175 -9.61 -6.18 -16.17
CA ARG A 175 -10.53 -5.16 -15.62
C ARG A 175 -11.41 -4.47 -16.66
N THR A 176 -11.19 -4.72 -17.96
CA THR A 176 -11.94 -4.06 -19.03
C THR A 176 -13.16 -4.88 -19.40
N ALA A 177 -14.35 -4.37 -19.08
CA ALA A 177 -15.62 -5.02 -19.42
C ALA A 177 -16.02 -4.82 -20.90
N ASP A 178 -15.63 -3.69 -21.51
CA ASP A 178 -16.01 -3.36 -22.89
C ASP A 178 -15.22 -4.20 -23.91
N PRO A 179 -15.91 -5.06 -24.71
CA PRO A 179 -15.25 -5.90 -25.72
C PRO A 179 -14.50 -5.11 -26.78
N GLN A 180 -14.93 -3.88 -27.12
CA GLN A 180 -14.22 -3.03 -28.08
C GLN A 180 -12.87 -2.60 -27.53
N CYS A 181 -12.83 -2.17 -26.26
CA CYS A 181 -11.59 -1.80 -25.59
C CYS A 181 -10.62 -2.99 -25.46
N LEU A 182 -11.14 -4.20 -25.20
CA LEU A 182 -10.34 -5.43 -25.14
C LEU A 182 -9.66 -5.75 -26.47
N ARG A 183 -10.37 -5.61 -27.60
CA ARG A 183 -9.85 -5.87 -28.94
C ARG A 183 -8.57 -5.09 -29.25
N TYR A 184 -8.48 -3.86 -28.75
CA TYR A 184 -7.35 -2.97 -29.03
C TYR A 184 -6.15 -3.16 -28.10
N GLY A 185 -6.23 -4.01 -27.06
CA GLY A 185 -5.18 -4.18 -26.05
C GLY A 185 -3.78 -4.46 -26.63
N GLY A 186 -3.69 -5.40 -27.58
CA GLY A 186 -2.43 -5.73 -28.26
C GLY A 186 -1.86 -4.55 -29.06
N MET A 187 -2.72 -3.81 -29.79
CA MET A 187 -2.30 -2.65 -30.57
C MET A 187 -1.81 -1.51 -29.68
N LEU A 188 -2.46 -1.27 -28.54
CA LEU A 188 -2.02 -0.26 -27.57
C LEU A 188 -0.58 -0.53 -27.12
N GLY A 189 -0.24 -1.78 -26.81
CA GLY A 189 1.11 -2.18 -26.43
C GLY A 189 2.13 -2.01 -27.57
N ALA A 190 1.75 -2.37 -28.79
CA ALA A 190 2.62 -2.27 -29.97
C ALA A 190 2.93 -0.80 -30.33
N ILE A 191 1.91 0.06 -30.32
CA ILE A 191 2.06 1.50 -30.56
C ILE A 191 2.83 2.17 -29.43
N ALA A 192 2.58 1.78 -28.17
CA ALA A 192 3.31 2.33 -27.03
C ALA A 192 4.82 2.08 -27.11
N ARG A 193 5.21 0.88 -27.54
CA ARG A 193 6.63 0.49 -27.74
C ARG A 193 7.26 1.04 -29.02
N GLY A 194 6.48 1.71 -29.87
CA GLY A 194 6.96 2.22 -31.16
C GLY A 194 7.26 1.12 -32.19
N THR A 195 6.79 -0.12 -31.98
CA THR A 195 6.93 -1.19 -32.98
C THR A 195 5.98 -1.00 -34.16
N HIS A 196 4.91 -0.23 -33.96
CA HIS A 196 4.07 0.31 -35.04
C HIS A 196 4.17 1.83 -35.06
N ARG A 197 4.53 2.39 -36.21
CA ARG A 197 4.69 3.84 -36.39
C ARG A 197 3.35 4.59 -36.31
N GLU A 198 2.27 3.99 -36.83
CA GLU A 198 0.97 4.63 -36.91
C GLU A 198 -0.16 3.73 -36.39
N ALA A 199 -1.14 4.35 -35.73
CA ALA A 199 -2.34 3.67 -35.29
C ALA A 199 -3.30 3.47 -36.48
N PRO A 200 -3.83 2.24 -36.70
CA PRO A 200 -4.89 1.99 -37.67
C PRO A 200 -6.08 2.95 -37.52
N ALA A 201 -6.81 3.20 -38.61
CA ALA A 201 -7.90 4.19 -38.64
C ALA A 201 -9.01 3.89 -37.62
N ASP A 202 -9.35 2.61 -37.45
CA ASP A 202 -10.36 2.15 -36.48
C ASP A 202 -9.90 2.41 -35.04
N LEU A 203 -8.63 2.13 -34.71
CA LEU A 203 -8.06 2.45 -33.41
C LEU A 203 -8.01 3.96 -33.16
N ARG A 204 -7.64 4.78 -34.16
CA ARG A 204 -7.66 6.24 -34.02
C ARG A 204 -9.06 6.74 -33.66
N HIS A 205 -10.07 6.31 -34.41
CA HIS A 205 -11.46 6.66 -34.13
C HIS A 205 -11.90 6.24 -32.71
N HIS A 206 -11.47 5.06 -32.27
CA HIS A 206 -11.73 4.61 -30.90
C HIS A 206 -11.01 5.47 -29.85
N LEU A 207 -9.76 5.87 -30.07
CA LEU A 207 -9.02 6.73 -29.14
C LEU A 207 -9.60 8.15 -29.04
N ASP A 208 -10.23 8.64 -30.11
CA ASP A 208 -10.91 9.95 -30.11
C ASP A 208 -12.19 9.96 -29.25
N THR A 209 -12.82 8.79 -29.09
CA THR A 209 -14.10 8.64 -28.38
C THR A 209 -13.94 8.02 -27.00
N CYS A 210 -12.97 7.13 -26.80
CA CYS A 210 -12.73 6.41 -25.55
C CYS A 210 -11.60 7.05 -24.73
N ARG A 211 -11.99 7.89 -23.77
CA ARG A 211 -11.05 8.55 -22.83
C ARG A 211 -10.17 7.58 -22.05
N PHE A 212 -10.65 6.36 -21.78
CA PHE A 212 -9.91 5.34 -21.04
C PHE A 212 -8.73 4.83 -21.88
N CYS A 213 -8.98 4.33 -23.09
CA CYS A 213 -7.94 3.88 -24.02
C CYS A 213 -6.95 5.00 -24.36
N ALA A 214 -7.43 6.22 -24.58
CA ALA A 214 -6.58 7.37 -24.86
C ALA A 214 -5.63 7.67 -23.70
N ARG A 215 -6.14 7.63 -22.46
CA ARG A 215 -5.32 7.80 -21.24
C ARG A 215 -4.30 6.67 -21.12
N ASP A 216 -4.73 5.43 -21.23
CA ASP A 216 -3.86 4.28 -21.03
C ASP A 216 -2.75 4.20 -22.08
N LEU A 217 -3.03 4.60 -23.32
CA LEU A 217 -1.99 4.74 -24.35
C LEU A 217 -0.94 5.79 -23.97
N ARG A 218 -1.32 6.93 -23.38
CA ARG A 218 -0.37 7.96 -22.93
C ARG A 218 0.52 7.44 -21.79
N LEU A 219 -0.07 6.71 -20.83
CA LEU A 219 0.69 6.09 -19.74
C LEU A 219 1.67 5.05 -20.29
N LEU A 220 1.19 4.16 -21.16
CA LEU A 220 1.99 3.11 -21.79
C LEU A 220 3.13 3.68 -22.63
N ARG A 221 2.90 4.73 -23.43
CA ARG A 221 3.96 5.40 -24.20
C ARG A 221 5.05 5.97 -23.29
N THR A 222 4.64 6.65 -22.21
CA THR A 222 5.59 7.19 -21.23
C THR A 222 6.41 6.06 -20.58
N LEU A 223 5.76 4.97 -20.17
CA LEU A 223 6.45 3.81 -19.62
C LEU A 223 7.34 3.09 -20.64
N ALA A 224 6.96 2.99 -21.90
CA ALA A 224 7.73 2.21 -22.88
C ALA A 224 8.90 2.98 -23.46
N VAL A 225 8.71 4.26 -23.79
CA VAL A 225 9.70 5.06 -24.56
C VAL A 225 9.98 6.44 -23.96
N GLY A 226 9.29 6.83 -22.88
CA GLY A 226 9.49 8.13 -22.24
C GLY A 226 10.88 8.31 -21.62
N GLY A 227 11.30 9.58 -21.49
CA GLY A 227 12.54 9.93 -20.82
C GLY A 227 12.50 9.66 -19.30
N ALA A 228 13.65 9.73 -18.65
CA ALA A 228 13.77 9.43 -17.22
C ALA A 228 12.84 10.30 -16.35
N GLU A 229 12.75 11.61 -16.62
CA GLU A 229 11.92 12.52 -15.83
C GLU A 229 10.42 12.31 -16.05
N ASP A 230 9.99 11.99 -17.29
CA ASP A 230 8.58 11.69 -17.57
C ASP A 230 8.14 10.40 -16.87
N VAL A 231 9.02 9.38 -16.88
CA VAL A 231 8.79 8.11 -16.17
C VAL A 231 8.77 8.34 -14.67
N ARG A 232 9.71 9.12 -14.13
CA ARG A 232 9.74 9.49 -12.71
C ARG A 232 8.45 10.16 -12.29
N ARG A 233 8.00 11.16 -13.05
CA ARG A 233 6.73 11.85 -12.81
C ARG A 233 5.56 10.88 -12.81
N LEU A 234 5.46 10.07 -13.86
CA LEU A 234 4.37 9.11 -14.04
C LEU A 234 4.33 8.09 -12.89
N VAL A 235 5.45 7.42 -12.62
CA VAL A 235 5.54 6.39 -11.59
C VAL A 235 5.18 6.98 -10.23
N VAL A 236 5.77 8.12 -9.86
CA VAL A 236 5.48 8.74 -8.56
C VAL A 236 4.01 9.17 -8.47
N ASP A 237 3.47 9.86 -9.48
CA ASP A 237 2.09 10.36 -9.41
C ASP A 237 1.06 9.22 -9.37
N GLN A 238 1.30 8.13 -10.11
CA GLN A 238 0.36 7.01 -10.19
C GLN A 238 0.51 6.04 -9.02
N VAL A 239 1.73 5.78 -8.56
CA VAL A 239 1.96 4.89 -7.42
C VAL A 239 1.60 5.57 -6.11
N LEU A 240 1.82 6.88 -5.95
CA LEU A 240 1.43 7.61 -4.73
C LEU A 240 -0.04 7.99 -4.70
N VAL A 241 -0.74 8.03 -5.84
CA VAL A 241 -2.16 8.42 -6.01
C VAL A 241 -2.40 9.91 -5.85
N TRP A 242 -1.76 10.56 -4.87
CA TRP A 242 -1.84 11.99 -4.64
C TRP A 242 -0.49 12.53 -4.15
N GLY A 243 -0.27 13.86 -4.22
CA GLY A 243 0.90 14.49 -3.62
C GLY A 243 2.24 14.22 -4.31
N GLY A 244 2.26 13.51 -5.45
CA GLY A 244 3.49 13.09 -6.12
C GLY A 244 4.40 14.25 -6.54
N ALA A 245 3.85 15.38 -6.98
CA ALA A 245 4.63 16.58 -7.30
C ALA A 245 5.33 17.18 -6.07
N ALA A 246 4.63 17.27 -4.94
CA ALA A 246 5.20 17.75 -3.67
C ALA A 246 6.29 16.78 -3.17
N TYR A 247 6.02 15.48 -3.25
CA TYR A 247 6.99 14.44 -2.90
C TYR A 247 8.26 14.50 -3.76
N ARG A 248 8.16 14.54 -5.10
CA ARG A 248 9.34 14.69 -5.99
C ARG A 248 10.14 15.94 -5.67
N LYS A 249 9.46 17.07 -5.42
CA LYS A 249 10.13 18.33 -5.05
C LYS A 249 10.92 18.18 -3.75
N ALA A 250 10.32 17.55 -2.72
CA ALA A 250 10.99 17.31 -1.45
C ALA A 250 12.15 16.31 -1.57
N ARG A 251 12.07 15.35 -2.50
CA ARG A 251 13.12 14.34 -2.71
C ARG A 251 14.25 14.79 -3.62
N SER A 252 14.00 15.74 -4.52
CA SER A 252 15.03 16.40 -5.33
C SER A 252 15.63 17.64 -4.65
N GLY A 253 15.01 18.15 -3.58
CA GLY A 253 15.50 19.29 -2.82
C GLY A 253 16.40 18.85 -1.65
N ASP A 254 17.64 19.33 -1.67
CA ASP A 254 18.57 19.41 -0.54
C ASP A 254 19.25 18.11 -0.05
N ARG A 255 20.11 17.54 -0.89
CA ARG A 255 21.47 17.20 -0.44
C ARG A 255 22.38 18.40 -0.74
N GLY A 256 22.17 19.52 -0.04
CA GLY A 256 23.29 20.43 0.21
C GLY A 256 24.42 19.61 0.86
N PRO A 257 25.70 19.89 0.59
CA PRO A 257 26.79 19.18 1.22
C PRO A 257 26.54 19.26 2.73
N THR A 258 26.27 18.11 3.36
CA THR A 258 26.39 17.96 4.80
C THR A 258 27.79 18.46 5.12
N GLY A 259 27.87 19.65 5.70
CA GLY A 259 29.12 20.20 6.17
C GLY A 259 29.80 19.13 7.00
N GLU A 260 31.03 18.80 6.61
CA GLU A 260 31.93 18.06 7.49
C GLU A 260 31.85 18.67 8.88
N PRO A 261 31.85 17.85 9.96
CA PRO A 261 31.99 18.39 11.30
C PRO A 261 33.27 19.21 11.32
N GLY A 262 33.13 20.53 11.41
CA GLY A 262 34.25 21.45 11.49
C GLY A 262 35.17 20.99 12.60
N THR A 263 36.42 20.73 12.24
CA THR A 263 37.50 20.49 13.20
C THR A 263 37.47 21.60 14.25
N PRO A 264 37.43 21.29 15.56
CA PRO A 264 37.37 22.32 16.57
C PRO A 264 38.62 23.19 16.50
N THR A 265 38.42 24.47 16.16
CA THR A 265 39.45 25.49 16.19
C THR A 265 39.74 25.84 17.65
N ALA A 266 40.99 25.67 18.07
CA ALA A 266 41.47 25.97 19.42
C ALA A 266 41.48 27.49 19.72
N PRO A 267 41.37 27.91 21.00
CA PRO A 267 41.31 29.33 21.38
C PRO A 267 42.70 30.03 21.37
N PRO A 268 42.74 31.38 21.34
CA PRO A 268 43.98 32.14 21.14
C PRO A 268 44.70 32.47 22.46
N GLY A 269 46.04 32.34 22.46
CA GLY A 269 46.93 32.77 23.55
C GLY A 269 48.42 32.75 23.15
N ALA A 270 48.99 33.94 22.99
CA ALA A 270 50.34 34.41 22.59
C ALA A 270 51.59 33.83 23.34
N PRO A 271 52.88 34.21 23.04
CA PRO A 271 53.52 34.83 21.85
C PRO A 271 54.92 34.24 21.42
N SER A 272 55.45 34.78 20.30
CA SER A 272 56.88 35.07 19.98
C SER A 272 57.66 34.18 18.97
N ALA A 273 57.66 34.65 17.71
CA ALA A 273 58.73 35.02 16.75
C ALA A 273 60.20 34.49 16.89
N PRO A 274 61.11 34.68 15.87
CA PRO A 274 60.98 35.16 14.47
C PRO A 274 61.56 34.12 13.45
N SER A 275 61.46 34.21 12.12
CA SER A 275 62.14 35.17 11.23
C SER A 275 61.86 34.84 9.75
N GLU A 276 61.78 35.91 8.94
CA GLU A 276 62.33 36.08 7.56
C GLU A 276 61.79 35.15 6.45
N ASP A 277 61.45 35.60 5.23
CA ASP A 277 61.76 36.80 4.48
C ASP A 277 60.80 36.92 3.25
N GLY A 278 60.78 38.11 2.64
CA GLY A 278 60.26 38.57 1.33
C GLY A 278 59.40 37.65 0.46
N GLY A 279 58.29 38.08 -0.14
CA GLY A 279 58.02 39.39 -0.70
C GLY A 279 57.24 39.24 -2.02
N LEU A 280 56.37 40.22 -2.28
CA LEU A 280 55.87 40.68 -3.59
C LEU A 280 55.00 39.75 -4.46
N LYS A 281 53.70 40.08 -4.48
CA LYS A 281 52.79 39.96 -5.63
C LYS A 281 53.40 40.63 -6.89
N PRO A 282 53.06 40.16 -8.10
CA PRO A 282 52.09 40.96 -8.87
C PRO A 282 51.08 40.15 -9.70
N ASP A 283 49.97 40.83 -10.00
CA ASP A 283 48.95 40.48 -10.99
C ASP A 283 49.55 40.36 -12.41
N GLY A 284 49.09 39.35 -13.16
CA GLY A 284 49.54 39.07 -14.52
C GLY A 284 48.42 38.55 -15.43
N ARG A 285 47.91 39.44 -16.26
CA ARG A 285 46.84 39.26 -17.24
C ARG A 285 47.28 38.43 -18.47
N ARG A 286 46.36 37.59 -18.96
CA ARG A 286 46.24 36.96 -20.32
C ARG A 286 47.33 35.95 -20.74
N ARG A 287 46.88 34.76 -21.16
CA ARG A 287 46.99 34.30 -22.55
C ARG A 287 46.11 33.08 -22.82
N ARG A 288 45.37 33.15 -23.92
CA ARG A 288 44.61 32.05 -24.54
C ARG A 288 45.60 31.16 -25.28
N HIS A 289 45.51 29.85 -25.11
CA HIS A 289 46.15 28.86 -25.98
C HIS A 289 45.09 27.87 -26.50
N PRO A 290 45.21 27.41 -27.75
CA PRO A 290 44.17 26.66 -28.44
C PRO A 290 44.10 25.21 -27.93
N VAL A 291 42.88 24.70 -27.80
CA VAL A 291 42.59 23.28 -27.53
C VAL A 291 42.85 22.51 -28.83
N LEU A 292 43.87 21.65 -28.80
CA LEU A 292 44.15 20.71 -29.87
C LEU A 292 43.24 19.49 -29.68
N THR A 293 42.38 19.26 -30.65
CA THR A 293 41.51 18.10 -30.79
C THR A 293 42.33 16.81 -30.92
N VAL A 294 42.17 15.88 -29.99
CA VAL A 294 42.59 14.48 -30.17
C VAL A 294 41.33 13.65 -30.41
N ALA A 295 41.14 13.29 -31.68
CA ALA A 295 40.20 12.28 -32.11
C ALA A 295 40.80 10.90 -31.83
N VAL A 296 40.16 10.09 -30.99
CA VAL A 296 40.47 8.66 -30.86
C VAL A 296 39.39 7.89 -31.58
N THR A 297 39.74 7.39 -32.76
CA THR A 297 38.99 6.39 -33.51
C THR A 297 39.22 5.02 -32.90
N VAL A 298 38.20 4.41 -32.30
CA VAL A 298 38.21 2.98 -31.96
C VAL A 298 37.62 2.21 -33.14
N ALA A 299 38.50 1.62 -33.93
CA ALA A 299 38.13 0.66 -34.97
C ALA A 299 37.98 -0.73 -34.34
N VAL A 300 36.84 -1.35 -34.63
CA VAL A 300 36.49 -2.73 -34.29
C VAL A 300 37.34 -3.69 -35.11
N THR A 301 37.94 -4.68 -34.46
CA THR A 301 38.28 -5.96 -35.10
C THR A 301 37.82 -7.12 -34.20
N ALA A 302 36.90 -7.90 -34.75
CA ALA A 302 36.47 -9.19 -34.23
C ALA A 302 37.37 -10.29 -34.80
N ALA A 303 37.76 -11.26 -33.98
CA ALA A 303 37.64 -12.70 -34.22
C ALA A 303 38.61 -13.54 -33.36
N LEU A 304 38.00 -14.40 -32.52
CA LEU A 304 38.43 -15.75 -32.15
C LEU A 304 39.56 -15.95 -31.12
N THR A 305 39.16 -16.04 -29.85
CA THR A 305 39.57 -17.17 -28.98
C THR A 305 38.35 -17.73 -28.24
N THR A 306 37.95 -18.93 -28.65
CA THR A 306 37.00 -19.82 -27.98
C THR A 306 37.62 -20.42 -26.73
N GLY A 307 36.86 -20.47 -25.62
CA GLY A 307 37.09 -21.45 -24.56
C GLY A 307 37.36 -20.89 -23.17
N ALA A 308 36.39 -20.17 -22.59
CA ALA A 308 36.12 -20.14 -21.13
C ALA A 308 34.97 -19.17 -20.81
N LEU A 309 33.75 -19.40 -21.34
CA LEU A 309 32.52 -18.87 -20.75
C LEU A 309 31.28 -19.62 -21.31
N ARG A 310 31.30 -20.95 -21.21
CA ARG A 310 30.18 -21.84 -21.55
C ARG A 310 29.86 -22.79 -20.38
N LEU A 311 30.05 -22.32 -19.15
CA LEU A 311 29.77 -23.06 -17.91
C LEU A 311 28.77 -22.37 -16.96
N LEU A 312 28.06 -21.33 -17.38
CA LEU A 312 26.96 -20.74 -16.59
C LEU A 312 25.65 -20.54 -17.37
N ALA A 313 25.57 -21.07 -18.60
CA ALA A 313 24.31 -21.15 -19.35
C ALA A 313 23.97 -22.64 -19.54
N GLY A 314 23.55 -23.27 -18.44
CA GLY A 314 22.89 -24.58 -18.49
C GLY A 314 21.56 -24.43 -19.21
N SER A 315 21.47 -25.05 -20.38
CA SER A 315 20.23 -25.37 -21.04
C SER A 315 19.60 -26.55 -20.31
N ASP A 316 18.64 -26.27 -19.42
CA ASP A 316 17.67 -27.27 -19.00
C ASP A 316 16.35 -27.00 -19.70
N SER A 317 15.88 -28.07 -20.34
CA SER A 317 14.58 -28.21 -20.96
C SER A 317 13.45 -27.74 -20.04
N ALA A 318 12.48 -27.09 -20.65
CA ALA A 318 11.24 -26.70 -20.00
C ALA A 318 10.44 -27.94 -19.56
N GLU A 319 10.66 -28.40 -18.33
CA GLU A 319 9.76 -29.26 -17.59
C GLU A 319 9.51 -28.63 -16.21
N GLY A 320 8.25 -28.35 -15.90
CA GLY A 320 7.81 -28.00 -14.54
C GLY A 320 8.12 -26.59 -14.04
N ALA A 321 7.75 -25.54 -14.78
CA ALA A 321 7.54 -24.23 -14.14
C ALA A 321 6.30 -24.35 -13.23
N GLU A 322 6.52 -24.71 -11.97
CA GLU A 322 5.50 -24.65 -10.94
C GLU A 322 5.02 -23.19 -10.87
N ARG A 323 3.78 -22.99 -11.36
CA ARG A 323 3.06 -21.72 -11.31
C ARG A 323 3.24 -21.18 -9.89
N PRO A 324 3.79 -19.96 -9.68
CA PRO A 324 3.73 -19.37 -8.35
C PRO A 324 2.25 -19.43 -7.97
N ARG A 325 1.95 -20.10 -6.84
CA ARG A 325 0.58 -20.17 -6.33
C ARG A 325 0.10 -18.74 -6.30
N SER A 326 -0.81 -18.43 -7.24
CA SER A 326 -1.75 -17.36 -7.03
C SER A 326 -2.25 -17.62 -5.62
N THR A 327 -1.96 -16.71 -4.69
CA THR A 327 -2.71 -16.68 -3.44
C THR A 327 -4.16 -16.81 -3.87
N ALA A 328 -4.77 -17.95 -3.52
CA ALA A 328 -6.13 -18.22 -3.92
C ALA A 328 -6.93 -17.00 -3.48
N SER A 329 -7.53 -16.27 -4.42
CA SER A 329 -8.47 -15.23 -4.09
C SER A 329 -9.46 -15.87 -3.14
N ALA A 330 -9.65 -15.29 -1.95
CA ALA A 330 -10.61 -15.81 -0.98
C ALA A 330 -11.94 -16.00 -1.70
N SER A 331 -12.31 -17.26 -1.95
CA SER A 331 -13.62 -17.56 -2.49
C SER A 331 -14.62 -17.19 -1.40
N ILE A 332 -15.55 -16.33 -1.76
CA ILE A 332 -16.65 -15.86 -0.89
C ILE A 332 -17.97 -16.41 -1.45
N ALA A 333 -17.87 -17.43 -2.32
CA ALA A 333 -19.02 -18.20 -2.72
C ALA A 333 -19.66 -18.83 -1.47
N PRO A 334 -21.00 -18.81 -1.37
CA PRO A 334 -21.69 -19.57 -0.34
C PRO A 334 -21.33 -21.05 -0.49
N SER A 335 -21.09 -21.72 0.62
CA SER A 335 -20.73 -23.14 0.61
C SER A 335 -21.91 -23.97 0.08
N SER A 336 -21.71 -24.78 -0.96
CA SER A 336 -22.77 -25.57 -1.62
C SER A 336 -23.38 -26.68 -0.76
N VAL A 337 -22.89 -26.85 0.48
CA VAL A 337 -23.33 -27.86 1.45
C VAL A 337 -24.28 -27.26 2.50
N ALA A 338 -24.46 -25.93 2.53
CA ALA A 338 -25.37 -25.30 3.47
C ALA A 338 -26.80 -25.29 2.91
N ALA A 339 -27.66 -26.17 3.43
CA ALA A 339 -29.04 -25.76 3.66
C ALA A 339 -28.95 -24.42 4.39
N ALA A 340 -29.60 -23.38 3.87
CA ALA A 340 -29.57 -22.03 4.44
C ALA A 340 -30.11 -22.06 5.87
N THR A 341 -29.24 -22.31 6.85
CA THR A 341 -29.56 -22.13 8.26
C THR A 341 -29.74 -20.64 8.44
N SER A 342 -31.00 -20.22 8.59
CA SER A 342 -31.37 -18.83 8.83
C SER A 342 -31.13 -18.45 10.29
N ASP A 343 -30.05 -18.97 10.87
CA ASP A 343 -29.77 -18.81 12.29
C ASP A 343 -29.21 -17.40 12.52
N THR A 344 -29.87 -16.69 13.43
CA THR A 344 -29.48 -15.34 13.81
C THR A 344 -28.78 -15.37 15.15
N ILE A 345 -27.66 -14.66 15.25
CA ILE A 345 -26.90 -14.50 16.49
C ILE A 345 -26.98 -13.07 17.00
N THR A 346 -26.69 -12.89 18.29
CA THR A 346 -26.44 -11.57 18.89
C THR A 346 -24.97 -11.47 19.25
N LEU A 347 -24.28 -10.45 18.73
CA LEU A 347 -22.88 -10.20 19.06
C LEU A 347 -22.79 -9.38 20.35
N LYS A 348 -22.87 -10.05 21.50
CA LYS A 348 -22.73 -9.40 22.82
C LYS A 348 -21.28 -9.40 23.28
N SER A 349 -20.68 -8.22 23.40
CA SER A 349 -19.31 -8.04 23.90
C SER A 349 -19.22 -8.44 25.37
N VAL A 350 -18.35 -9.40 25.69
CA VAL A 350 -18.11 -9.87 27.07
C VAL A 350 -17.50 -8.76 27.94
N SER A 351 -16.68 -7.89 27.35
CA SER A 351 -15.98 -6.83 28.10
C SER A 351 -16.86 -5.64 28.45
N THR A 352 -17.88 -5.34 27.65
CA THR A 352 -18.76 -4.17 27.85
C THR A 352 -20.19 -4.53 28.20
N GLY A 353 -20.60 -5.78 27.99
CA GLY A 353 -21.99 -6.21 28.10
C GLY A 353 -22.91 -5.66 27.00
N ARG A 354 -22.37 -4.92 26.03
CA ARG A 354 -23.12 -4.24 24.96
C ARG A 354 -23.19 -5.07 23.69
N CYS A 355 -24.24 -4.84 22.90
CA CYS A 355 -24.51 -5.57 21.68
C CYS A 355 -24.10 -4.76 20.44
N VAL A 356 -23.54 -5.44 19.44
CA VAL A 356 -23.26 -4.84 18.12
C VAL A 356 -24.60 -4.57 17.43
N THR A 357 -24.86 -3.29 17.19
CA THR A 357 -26.10 -2.77 16.63
C THR A 357 -25.80 -2.13 15.29
N GLY A 358 -26.35 -2.68 14.22
CA GLY A 358 -26.37 -2.03 12.92
C GLY A 358 -27.47 -0.97 12.87
N PRO A 359 -27.30 0.15 12.15
CA PRO A 359 -28.44 1.02 11.81
C PRO A 359 -29.60 0.23 11.22
N ALA A 360 -30.83 0.64 11.57
CA ALA A 360 -32.01 0.22 10.84
C ALA A 360 -31.92 0.71 9.39
N GLY A 361 -32.49 -0.04 8.45
CA GLY A 361 -32.55 0.33 7.03
C GLY A 361 -33.47 1.52 6.76
N ASP A 362 -33.22 2.70 7.34
CA ASP A 362 -33.83 3.96 6.91
C ASP A 362 -33.03 4.55 5.74
N ALA A 363 -32.92 3.76 4.67
CA ALA A 363 -32.47 4.21 3.37
C ALA A 363 -33.50 3.75 2.35
N SER A 364 -34.34 4.68 1.89
CA SER A 364 -35.08 4.47 0.64
C SER A 364 -34.12 3.96 -0.43
N PRO A 365 -34.55 3.04 -1.32
CA PRO A 365 -33.75 2.63 -2.47
C PRO A 365 -33.43 3.87 -3.31
N GLY A 366 -32.24 4.44 -3.10
CA GLY A 366 -31.85 5.75 -3.64
C GLY A 366 -30.92 6.57 -2.74
N SER A 367 -30.89 6.32 -1.42
CA SER A 367 -30.03 7.06 -0.47
C SER A 367 -28.64 6.43 -0.30
N GLY A 368 -27.85 6.30 -1.37
CA GLY A 368 -26.42 5.95 -1.30
C GLY A 368 -26.06 4.54 -0.77
N PRO A 369 -24.82 4.07 -0.94
CA PRO A 369 -24.45 2.67 -0.68
C PRO A 369 -23.99 2.35 0.76
N SER A 370 -24.35 3.14 1.77
CA SER A 370 -23.94 2.88 3.16
C SER A 370 -25.09 3.09 4.13
N ALA A 371 -25.41 2.06 4.91
CA ALA A 371 -26.00 2.28 6.21
C ALA A 371 -24.89 2.86 7.13
N ALA A 372 -25.25 3.65 8.15
CA ALA A 372 -24.31 4.17 9.14
C ALA A 372 -23.41 3.07 9.77
N ASP A 373 -22.28 3.48 10.37
CA ASP A 373 -21.36 2.54 11.01
C ASP A 373 -22.07 1.76 12.14
N PRO A 374 -21.87 0.44 12.26
CA PRO A 374 -22.37 -0.33 13.39
C PRO A 374 -21.73 0.16 14.69
N VAL A 375 -22.54 0.24 15.75
CA VAL A 375 -22.14 0.76 17.05
C VAL A 375 -22.38 -0.27 18.15
N LEU A 376 -21.79 -0.04 19.33
CA LEU A 376 -22.19 -0.75 20.53
C LEU A 376 -23.38 -0.03 21.18
N ALA A 377 -24.48 -0.75 21.41
CA ALA A 377 -25.66 -0.26 22.12
C ALA A 377 -26.00 -1.16 23.32
N ALA A 378 -26.90 -0.68 24.19
CA ALA A 378 -27.48 -1.57 25.20
C ALA A 378 -28.25 -2.69 24.49
N CYS A 379 -28.14 -3.92 24.97
CA CYS A 379 -28.81 -5.06 24.35
C CYS A 379 -30.33 -4.93 24.54
N ASP A 380 -31.08 -4.93 23.45
CA ASP A 380 -32.54 -4.76 23.41
C ASP A 380 -33.25 -5.87 22.62
N SER A 381 -32.49 -6.82 22.05
CA SER A 381 -33.00 -7.92 21.24
C SER A 381 -33.74 -7.49 19.97
N GLY A 382 -33.59 -6.23 19.56
CA GLY A 382 -34.15 -5.68 18.33
C GLY A 382 -33.49 -6.27 17.07
N GLU A 383 -34.16 -6.12 15.92
CA GLU A 383 -33.67 -6.64 14.64
C GLU A 383 -32.33 -6.02 14.21
N THR A 384 -32.07 -4.79 14.64
CA THR A 384 -30.79 -4.08 14.46
C THR A 384 -29.63 -4.76 15.19
N GLN A 385 -29.90 -5.61 16.18
CA GLN A 385 -28.90 -6.37 16.94
C GLN A 385 -28.81 -7.85 16.54
N LYS A 386 -29.68 -8.31 15.63
CA LYS A 386 -29.68 -9.68 15.12
C LYS A 386 -28.86 -9.76 13.84
N TRP A 387 -27.97 -10.74 13.80
CA TRP A 387 -27.06 -10.98 12.68
C TRP A 387 -27.29 -12.39 12.14
N ARG A 388 -27.84 -12.51 10.94
CA ARG A 388 -27.96 -13.79 10.24
C ARG A 388 -26.58 -14.25 9.80
N VAL A 389 -26.22 -15.48 10.15
CA VAL A 389 -24.93 -16.06 9.78
C VAL A 389 -25.06 -16.74 8.42
N VAL A 390 -24.19 -16.37 7.48
CA VAL A 390 -24.13 -16.98 6.15
C VAL A 390 -22.80 -17.71 6.00
N PRO A 391 -22.78 -19.06 5.95
CA PRO A 391 -21.56 -19.82 5.73
C PRO A 391 -20.92 -19.55 4.37
N LEU A 392 -19.64 -19.25 4.37
CA LEU A 392 -18.81 -19.05 3.18
C LEU A 392 -17.82 -20.22 3.02
N THR A 393 -17.17 -20.31 1.86
CA THR A 393 -16.07 -21.26 1.67
C THR A 393 -14.89 -20.99 2.61
N GLY A 394 -14.15 -22.04 2.98
CA GLY A 394 -12.98 -21.92 3.87
C GLY A 394 -13.30 -21.79 5.35
N GLY A 395 -14.55 -22.08 5.77
CA GLY A 395 -14.98 -22.01 7.17
C GLY A 395 -15.25 -20.59 7.67
N ALA A 396 -15.24 -19.60 6.78
CA ALA A 396 -15.62 -18.24 7.10
C ALA A 396 -17.15 -18.07 7.09
N VAL A 397 -17.60 -16.98 7.71
CA VAL A 397 -18.99 -16.55 7.72
C VAL A 397 -19.10 -15.09 7.33
N ALA A 398 -20.17 -14.75 6.62
CA ALA A 398 -20.67 -13.39 6.53
C ALA A 398 -21.77 -13.17 7.57
N LEU A 399 -21.87 -11.95 8.09
CA LEU A 399 -22.85 -11.57 9.10
C LEU A 399 -23.79 -10.51 8.52
N VAL A 400 -25.03 -10.90 8.24
CA VAL A 400 -26.06 -10.01 7.65
C VAL A 400 -26.91 -9.43 8.76
N ASN A 401 -26.97 -8.11 8.87
CA ASN A 401 -27.88 -7.48 9.83
C ASN A 401 -29.33 -7.70 9.39
N VAL A 402 -30.20 -8.13 10.31
CA VAL A 402 -31.59 -8.47 9.97
C VAL A 402 -32.39 -7.22 9.58
N ALA A 403 -32.15 -6.07 10.21
CA ALA A 403 -32.92 -4.85 9.95
C ALA A 403 -32.53 -4.11 8.66
N SER A 404 -31.26 -4.18 8.23
CA SER A 404 -30.77 -3.48 7.03
C SER A 404 -30.46 -4.39 5.85
N GLU A 405 -30.44 -5.71 6.06
CA GLU A 405 -30.03 -6.73 5.08
C GLU A 405 -28.59 -6.54 4.53
N PHE A 406 -27.79 -5.70 5.18
CA PHE A 406 -26.39 -5.43 4.81
C PHE A 406 -25.44 -6.27 5.66
N CYS A 407 -24.35 -6.68 5.03
CA CYS A 407 -23.29 -7.45 5.66
C CYS A 407 -22.36 -6.54 6.49
N LEU A 408 -21.94 -7.05 7.65
CA LEU A 408 -20.85 -6.46 8.43
C LEU A 408 -19.57 -6.50 7.60
N ASP A 409 -18.86 -5.37 7.56
CA ASP A 409 -17.75 -5.14 6.65
C ASP A 409 -16.64 -4.34 7.35
N ILE A 410 -15.37 -4.65 7.07
CA ILE A 410 -14.23 -3.93 7.63
C ILE A 410 -14.01 -2.62 6.85
N ALA A 411 -14.14 -1.49 7.54
CA ALA A 411 -13.95 -0.15 6.97
C ALA A 411 -12.45 0.21 6.88
N GLY A 412 -11.72 -0.43 5.97
CA GLY A 412 -10.31 -0.14 5.78
C GLY A 412 -9.54 -1.14 4.92
N TYR A 413 -8.35 -1.50 5.37
CA TYR A 413 -7.36 -2.32 4.66
C TYR A 413 -7.07 -3.63 5.39
N ARG A 414 -8.00 -4.07 6.24
CA ARG A 414 -7.87 -5.24 7.12
C ARG A 414 -6.64 -5.13 8.02
N VAL A 415 -6.48 -3.98 8.66
CA VAL A 415 -5.44 -3.69 9.66
C VAL A 415 -6.00 -3.39 11.05
N ALA A 416 -5.17 -3.55 12.09
CA ALA A 416 -5.58 -3.20 13.44
C ALA A 416 -5.87 -1.69 13.53
N GLY A 417 -7.04 -1.34 14.06
CA GLY A 417 -7.55 0.02 14.12
C GLY A 417 -8.58 0.36 13.04
N ASP A 418 -8.72 -0.45 11.99
CA ASP A 418 -9.79 -0.25 10.99
C ASP A 418 -11.16 -0.30 11.66
N GLY A 419 -12.06 0.59 11.24
CA GLY A 419 -13.43 0.63 11.73
C GLY A 419 -14.27 -0.51 11.16
N MET A 420 -15.54 -0.51 11.52
CA MET A 420 -16.54 -1.40 10.93
C MET A 420 -17.59 -0.56 10.21
N GLN A 421 -18.16 -1.11 9.14
CA GLN A 421 -19.25 -0.53 8.36
C GLN A 421 -20.23 -1.62 7.95
N GLN A 422 -21.32 -1.22 7.29
CA GLN A 422 -22.26 -2.14 6.67
C GLN A 422 -22.35 -1.88 5.17
N ARG A 423 -22.34 -2.95 4.38
CA ARG A 423 -22.38 -2.87 2.92
C ARG A 423 -23.33 -3.92 2.33
N PRO A 424 -23.83 -3.72 1.10
CA PRO A 424 -24.48 -4.79 0.37
C PRO A 424 -23.60 -6.03 0.40
N CYS A 425 -24.22 -7.18 0.63
CA CYS A 425 -23.50 -8.42 0.82
C CYS A 425 -22.70 -8.80 -0.44
N ALA A 426 -21.41 -9.04 -0.27
CA ALA A 426 -20.49 -9.29 -1.36
C ALA A 426 -20.81 -10.59 -2.10
N TYR A 427 -21.20 -11.64 -1.36
CA TYR A 427 -21.59 -12.93 -1.94
C TYR A 427 -22.84 -12.82 -2.85
N VAL A 428 -23.70 -11.82 -2.62
CA VAL A 428 -24.88 -11.54 -3.47
C VAL A 428 -24.48 -10.78 -4.74
N GLN A 429 -23.52 -9.87 -4.63
CA GLN A 429 -23.01 -9.08 -5.75
C GLN A 429 -22.09 -9.89 -6.70
N GLY A 430 -21.56 -11.02 -6.25
CA GLY A 430 -20.69 -11.88 -7.05
C GLY A 430 -19.41 -11.16 -7.49
N SER A 431 -19.01 -11.32 -8.75
CA SER A 431 -17.76 -10.75 -9.28
C SER A 431 -17.73 -9.22 -9.32
N ALA A 432 -18.88 -8.56 -9.19
CA ALA A 432 -18.96 -7.09 -9.13
C ALA A 432 -18.70 -6.54 -7.72
N ALA A 433 -18.68 -7.39 -6.69
CA ALA A 433 -18.48 -6.98 -5.30
C ALA A 433 -17.11 -6.31 -5.14
N PRO A 434 -17.04 -5.04 -4.73
CA PRO A 434 -15.76 -4.42 -4.43
C PRO A 434 -15.30 -4.84 -3.03
N PHE A 435 -14.16 -5.52 -2.99
CA PHE A 435 -13.49 -5.97 -1.78
C PHE A 435 -14.30 -7.00 -0.97
N PRO A 436 -14.70 -8.11 -1.60
CA PRO A 436 -15.59 -9.07 -0.96
C PRO A 436 -14.98 -9.64 0.34
N GLU A 437 -13.64 -9.71 0.42
CA GLU A 437 -12.92 -10.32 1.53
C GLU A 437 -13.00 -9.54 2.86
N ASP A 438 -13.56 -8.31 2.86
CA ASP A 438 -13.81 -7.54 4.09
C ASP A 438 -15.04 -8.01 4.87
N GLN A 439 -15.84 -8.90 4.29
CA GLN A 439 -17.08 -9.43 4.88
C GLN A 439 -16.93 -10.88 5.35
N ALA A 440 -15.72 -11.44 5.27
CA ALA A 440 -15.44 -12.83 5.57
C ALA A 440 -14.68 -12.97 6.91
N PHE A 441 -15.38 -13.51 7.91
CA PHE A 441 -14.84 -13.69 9.26
C PHE A 441 -14.75 -15.17 9.62
N LEU A 442 -13.63 -15.58 10.21
CA LEU A 442 -13.43 -16.90 10.79
C LEU A 442 -13.84 -16.86 12.28
N PRO A 443 -14.95 -17.51 12.66
CA PRO A 443 -15.29 -17.66 14.06
C PRO A 443 -14.30 -18.62 14.73
N LYS A 444 -13.79 -18.26 15.91
CA LYS A 444 -12.94 -19.14 16.72
C LYS A 444 -13.42 -19.13 18.17
N ALA A 445 -13.72 -20.32 18.69
CA ALA A 445 -14.01 -20.49 20.11
C ALA A 445 -12.78 -20.16 20.96
N VAL A 446 -13.02 -19.57 22.13
CA VAL A 446 -12.02 -19.19 23.13
C VAL A 446 -12.56 -19.60 24.51
N ALA A 447 -11.68 -19.77 25.49
CA ALA A 447 -12.08 -20.16 26.84
C ALA A 447 -13.18 -19.26 27.45
N GLY A 448 -14.06 -19.87 28.25
CA GLY A 448 -15.13 -19.20 29.01
C GLY A 448 -16.34 -18.82 28.15
N ASP A 449 -16.91 -19.78 27.43
CA ASP A 449 -18.13 -19.66 26.61
C ASP A 449 -18.13 -18.40 25.75
N SER A 450 -17.06 -18.23 24.99
CA SER A 450 -16.88 -17.04 24.19
C SER A 450 -16.14 -17.32 22.89
N PHE A 451 -16.26 -16.41 21.92
CA PHE A 451 -15.61 -16.53 20.63
C PHE A 451 -15.07 -15.20 20.13
N VAL A 452 -14.22 -15.28 19.11
CA VAL A 452 -13.70 -14.12 18.36
C VAL A 452 -14.01 -14.28 16.88
N LEU A 453 -14.21 -13.16 16.19
CA LEU A 453 -14.40 -13.10 14.74
C LEU A 453 -13.11 -12.60 14.10
N VAL A 454 -12.31 -13.52 13.57
CA VAL A 454 -11.00 -13.25 12.98
C VAL A 454 -11.17 -12.87 11.51
N CYS A 455 -10.42 -11.91 10.99
CA CYS A 455 -10.41 -11.63 9.56
C CYS A 455 -9.85 -12.84 8.79
N GLN A 456 -10.57 -13.37 7.80
CA GLN A 456 -10.14 -14.57 7.06
C GLN A 456 -8.74 -14.42 6.46
N ASP A 457 -8.53 -13.35 5.70
CA ASP A 457 -7.26 -13.10 4.98
C ASP A 457 -6.15 -12.53 5.86
N ASN A 458 -6.46 -12.27 7.13
CA ASN A 458 -5.49 -11.75 8.07
C ASN A 458 -5.78 -12.24 9.49
N PRO A 459 -5.29 -13.44 9.86
CA PRO A 459 -5.57 -14.04 11.15
C PRO A 459 -4.95 -13.29 12.35
N GLU A 460 -4.05 -12.34 12.08
CA GLU A 460 -3.45 -11.45 13.08
C GLU A 460 -4.42 -10.37 13.58
N ILE A 461 -5.64 -10.27 13.03
CA ILE A 461 -6.66 -9.35 13.52
C ILE A 461 -8.04 -10.00 13.72
N ALA A 462 -8.77 -9.49 14.70
CA ALA A 462 -10.14 -9.86 14.97
C ALA A 462 -11.01 -8.63 15.26
N LEU A 463 -12.32 -8.76 15.04
CA LEU A 463 -13.30 -7.76 15.44
C LEU A 463 -13.19 -7.53 16.95
N GLY A 464 -13.13 -6.26 17.36
CA GLY A 464 -13.25 -5.92 18.75
C GLY A 464 -13.62 -4.47 19.02
N VAL A 465 -13.27 -4.00 20.21
CA VAL A 465 -13.74 -2.73 20.77
C VAL A 465 -12.55 -1.96 21.30
N ARG A 466 -12.41 -0.70 20.87
CA ARG A 466 -11.43 0.26 21.39
C ARG A 466 -12.14 1.57 21.66
N ALA A 467 -11.96 2.12 22.87
CA ALA A 467 -12.55 3.40 23.25
C ALA A 467 -14.08 3.46 22.97
N GLY A 468 -14.79 2.35 23.23
CA GLY A 468 -16.24 2.24 23.04
C GLY A 468 -16.71 2.09 21.59
N LYS A 469 -15.80 2.01 20.61
CA LYS A 469 -16.12 1.82 19.19
C LYS A 469 -15.69 0.44 18.69
N LEU A 470 -16.44 -0.10 17.74
CA LEU A 470 -16.05 -1.31 17.03
C LEU A 470 -14.89 -1.03 16.08
N SER A 471 -13.86 -1.87 16.15
CA SER A 471 -12.71 -1.79 15.26
C SER A 471 -11.98 -3.14 15.20
N MET A 472 -11.21 -3.36 14.15
CA MET A 472 -10.28 -4.48 14.07
C MET A 472 -9.14 -4.32 15.08
N ARG A 473 -8.70 -5.42 15.68
CA ARG A 473 -7.74 -5.48 16.79
C ARG A 473 -6.72 -6.57 16.53
N THR A 474 -5.46 -6.35 16.90
CA THR A 474 -4.43 -7.40 16.85
C THR A 474 -4.81 -8.59 17.74
N THR A 475 -4.61 -9.82 17.27
CA THR A 475 -4.87 -11.06 18.02
C THR A 475 -3.67 -11.52 18.86
N THR A 476 -2.46 -11.09 18.52
CA THR A 476 -1.18 -11.54 19.09
C THR A 476 -0.62 -10.68 20.22
N LEU A 477 -1.01 -9.41 20.33
CA LEU A 477 -0.54 -8.52 21.42
C LEU A 477 -1.44 -8.65 22.65
N THR A 478 -0.85 -8.45 23.83
CA THR A 478 -1.41 -8.41 25.21
C THR A 478 -2.72 -7.62 25.43
N GLY A 479 -3.32 -7.06 24.39
CA GLY A 479 -4.70 -6.57 24.44
C GLY A 479 -5.66 -7.74 24.60
N LYS A 480 -6.59 -7.64 25.56
CA LYS A 480 -7.69 -8.59 25.68
C LYS A 480 -8.45 -8.58 24.34
N PRO A 481 -8.42 -9.65 23.51
CA PRO A 481 -9.24 -9.70 22.32
C PRO A 481 -10.69 -9.57 22.78
N VAL A 482 -11.49 -8.82 22.02
CA VAL A 482 -12.90 -8.73 22.38
C VAL A 482 -13.53 -10.06 22.07
N ARG A 483 -13.99 -10.68 23.15
CA ARG A 483 -14.73 -11.91 23.14
C ARG A 483 -16.21 -11.56 23.05
N PHE A 484 -16.92 -12.29 22.21
CA PHE A 484 -18.37 -12.28 22.15
C PHE A 484 -18.90 -13.48 22.93
N ALA A 485 -20.02 -13.31 23.63
CA ALA A 485 -20.65 -14.42 24.35
C ALA A 485 -21.06 -15.52 23.36
N LEU A 486 -20.74 -16.77 23.68
CA LEU A 486 -21.07 -17.95 22.88
C LEU A 486 -22.20 -18.71 23.58
N ASP A 487 -23.44 -18.40 23.23
CA ASP A 487 -24.60 -19.23 23.61
C ASP A 487 -24.77 -20.41 22.63
N ASP A 488 -25.63 -21.37 22.97
CA ASP A 488 -25.86 -22.56 22.14
C ASP A 488 -26.33 -22.21 20.72
N GLY A 489 -27.11 -21.13 20.57
CA GLY A 489 -27.56 -20.63 19.27
C GLY A 489 -26.38 -20.13 18.43
N ALA A 490 -25.50 -19.33 19.02
CA ALA A 490 -24.28 -18.85 18.38
C ALA A 490 -23.30 -19.98 18.08
N ALA A 491 -23.16 -20.96 18.97
CA ALA A 491 -22.31 -22.12 18.76
C ALA A 491 -22.76 -22.94 17.54
N ASN A 492 -24.07 -23.20 17.41
CA ASN A 492 -24.63 -23.90 16.27
C ASN A 492 -24.50 -23.08 14.98
N ALA A 493 -24.91 -21.80 15.00
CA ALA A 493 -24.91 -20.94 13.82
C ALA A 493 -23.50 -20.71 13.24
N LEU A 494 -22.48 -20.63 14.12
CA LEU A 494 -21.08 -20.41 13.72
C LEU A 494 -20.29 -21.70 13.49
N GLY A 495 -20.90 -22.87 13.68
CA GLY A 495 -20.20 -24.16 13.59
C GLY A 495 -19.12 -24.33 14.66
N LEU A 496 -19.31 -23.74 15.84
CA LEU A 496 -18.41 -23.79 17.00
C LEU A 496 -18.88 -24.78 18.09
N GLY A 497 -19.81 -25.68 17.77
CA GLY A 497 -20.36 -26.64 18.74
C GLY A 497 -19.28 -27.48 19.45
N PRO A 498 -19.59 -28.02 20.63
CA PRO A 498 -18.63 -28.84 21.40
C PRO A 498 -18.15 -29.98 20.50
N GLY A 499 -16.85 -29.97 20.19
CA GLY A 499 -16.23 -31.06 19.46
C GLY A 499 -16.44 -32.37 20.22
N LEU A 500 -16.80 -33.41 19.47
CA LEU A 500 -16.63 -34.82 19.84
C LEU A 500 -15.23 -35.09 20.42
#